data_AF-A0AA38KW17-F1
#
_entry.id   AF-A0AA38KW17-F1
#
_cell.length_a   1.000
_cell.length_b   1.000
_cell.length_c   1.000
_cell.angle_alpha   90.00
_cell.angle_beta   90.00
_cell.angle_gamma   90.00
#
_symmetry.space_group_name_H-M   'P 1'
#
loop_
_entity.id
_entity.type
_entity.pdbx_description
1 polymer ?
#
loop_
_entity_poly.entity_id
_entity_poly.type
_entity_poly.pdbx_seq_one_letter_code
_entity_poly.pdbx_strand_id
1 'polypeptide(L)' 'NIAADRVLLNKRLKKEAPSWTQEMTQAVQRIKKQVRELPAMSLPGSGKKIIECDASEQFWGAVLKEKTEDDKEK' A
#
# COMPACT_ATOMS: atom_id res chain seq x y z
N ASN A 1 13.38 -0.77 4.71
CA ASN A 1 13.11 -2.13 4.17
C ASN A 1 11.68 -2.48 4.57
N ILE A 2 10.73 -2.26 3.65
CA ILE A 2 9.29 -2.49 3.89
C ILE A 2 9.01 -3.94 4.30
N ALA A 3 9.74 -4.92 3.74
CA ALA A 3 9.50 -6.33 4.05
C ALA A 3 9.81 -6.65 5.53
N ALA A 4 10.88 -6.09 6.08
CA ALA A 4 11.22 -6.26 7.50
C ALA A 4 10.19 -5.61 8.42
N ASP A 5 9.78 -4.36 8.12
CA ASP A 5 8.75 -3.64 8.87
C ASP A 5 7.39 -4.38 8.81
N ARG A 6 7.06 -5.00 7.66
CA ARG A 6 5.85 -5.82 7.49
C ARG A 6 5.86 -7.06 8.39
N VAL A 7 6.99 -7.76 8.51
CA VAL A 7 7.08 -8.97 9.35
C VAL A 7 6.76 -8.66 10.81
N LEU A 8 7.24 -7.51 11.31
CA LEU A 8 6.91 -7.04 12.66
C LEU A 8 5.40 -6.79 12.83
N LEU A 9 4.79 -6.07 11.89
CA LEU A 9 3.37 -5.71 11.93
C LEU A 9 2.45 -6.92 11.73
N ASN A 10 2.84 -7.91 10.92
CA ASN A 10 2.05 -9.12 10.67
C ASN A 10 1.77 -9.93 11.94
N LYS A 11 2.60 -9.80 12.98
CA LYS A 11 2.36 -10.45 14.28
C LYS A 11 1.03 -9.99 14.90
N ARG A 12 0.57 -8.77 14.60
CA ARG A 12 -0.71 -8.21 15.08
C ARG A 12 -1.94 -8.74 14.35
N LEU A 13 -1.77 -9.36 13.18
CA LEU A 13 -2.88 -9.95 12.42
C LEU A 13 -3.23 -11.37 12.91
N LYS A 14 -2.47 -11.90 13.87
CA LYS A 14 -2.75 -13.20 14.50
C LYS A 14 -3.87 -13.08 15.53
N LYS A 15 -4.57 -14.19 15.78
CA LYS A 15 -5.65 -14.29 16.76
C LYS A 15 -5.23 -13.80 18.16
N GLU A 16 -4.02 -14.16 18.59
CA GLU A 16 -3.40 -13.67 19.82
C GLU A 16 -2.39 -12.57 19.50
N ALA A 17 -2.92 -11.37 19.22
CA ALA A 17 -2.10 -10.25 18.81
C ALA A 17 -1.35 -9.63 20.02
N PRO A 18 -0.01 -9.47 19.96
CA PRO A 18 0.75 -8.80 21.02
C PRO A 18 0.32 -7.32 21.14
N SER A 19 0.47 -6.70 22.30
CA SER A 19 0.16 -5.26 22.45
C SER A 19 0.93 -4.38 21.47
N TRP A 20 0.34 -3.25 21.09
CA TRP A 20 1.00 -2.28 20.22
C TRP A 20 2.22 -1.68 20.92
N THR A 21 3.39 -1.72 20.27
CA THR A 21 4.64 -1.21 20.84
C THR A 21 5.12 0.04 20.11
N GLN A 22 6.04 0.78 20.73
CA GLN A 22 6.68 1.93 20.09
C GLN A 22 7.42 1.56 18.81
N GLU A 23 8.01 0.36 18.76
CA GLU A 23 8.69 -0.16 17.57
C GLU A 23 7.72 -0.34 16.39
N MET A 24 6.49 -0.79 16.65
CA MET A 24 5.44 -0.90 15.63
C MET A 24 5.02 0.47 15.09
N THR A 25 4.90 1.49 15.95
CA THR A 25 4.69 2.87 15.52
C THR A 25 5.79 3.33 14.57
N GLN A 26 7.05 3.10 14.96
CA GLN A 26 8.19 3.47 14.12
C GLN A 26 8.21 2.69 12.81
N ALA A 27 7.82 1.42 12.80
CA ALA A 27 7.70 0.62 11.58
C ALA A 27 6.66 1.20 10.61
N VAL A 28 5.49 1.61 11.11
CA VAL A 28 4.48 2.29 10.28
C VAL A 28 5.01 3.61 9.73
N GLN A 29 5.71 4.41 10.54
CA GLN A 29 6.32 5.66 10.09
C GLN A 29 7.38 5.43 9.00
N ARG A 30 8.23 4.41 9.17
CA ARG A 30 9.22 4.01 8.16
C ARG A 30 8.56 3.58 6.85
N ILE A 31 7.50 2.78 6.92
CA ILE A 31 6.73 2.37 5.73
C ILE A 31 6.12 3.60 5.05
N LYS A 32 5.43 4.47 5.79
CA LYS A 32 4.83 5.69 5.23
C LYS A 32 5.85 6.61 4.56
N LYS A 33 7.05 6.74 5.15
CA LYS A 33 8.16 7.49 4.55
C LYS A 33 8.63 6.83 3.26
N GLN A 34 8.91 5.53 3.30
CA GLN A 34 9.39 4.78 2.14
C GLN A 34 8.38 4.80 0.99
N VAL A 35 7.08 4.65 1.26
CA VAL A 35 6.03 4.67 0.22
C VAL A 35 5.94 6.02 -0.51
N ARG A 36 6.27 7.13 0.16
CA ARG A 36 6.36 8.45 -0.49
C ARG A 36 7.59 8.60 -1.37
N GLU A 37 8.65 7.86 -1.06
CA GLU A 37 9.93 7.89 -1.77
C GLU A 37 10.02 6.80 -2.86
N LEU A 38 9.05 5.87 -2.91
CA LEU A 38 8.95 4.92 -4.01
C LEU A 38 8.82 5.70 -5.32
N PRO A 39 9.52 5.29 -6.39
CA PRO A 39 9.37 5.93 -7.68
C PRO A 39 7.88 5.97 -8.04
N ALA A 40 7.42 7.13 -8.51
CA ALA A 40 6.08 7.24 -9.07
C ALA A 40 5.93 6.11 -10.11
N MET A 41 4.91 5.27 -9.94
CA MET A 41 4.80 3.97 -10.58
C MET A 41 5.01 4.06 -12.11
N SER A 42 4.56 5.16 -12.71
CA SER A 42 4.97 5.69 -14.02
C SER A 42 4.30 7.06 -14.19
N LEU A 43 4.77 7.87 -15.15
CA LEU A 43 3.91 8.90 -15.72
C LEU A 43 2.79 8.21 -16.52
N PRO A 44 1.53 8.68 -16.46
CA PRO A 44 0.46 8.09 -17.25
C PRO A 44 0.81 8.17 -18.75
N GLY A 45 0.86 7.02 -19.41
CA GLY A 45 1.06 6.89 -20.85
C GLY A 45 -0.24 6.97 -21.63
N SER A 46 -0.28 6.32 -22.80
CA SER A 46 -1.46 6.18 -23.65
C SER A 46 -2.30 4.94 -23.35
N GLY A 47 -1.95 4.17 -22.33
CA GLY A 47 -2.65 2.95 -21.94
C GLY A 47 -4.04 3.24 -21.35
N LYS A 48 -4.80 2.16 -21.14
CA LYS A 48 -6.15 2.25 -20.59
C LYS A 48 -6.09 2.63 -19.12
N LYS A 49 -6.69 3.75 -18.76
CA LYS A 49 -6.77 4.23 -17.37
C LYS A 49 -7.94 3.57 -16.67
N ILE A 50 -7.68 3.03 -15.48
CA ILE A 50 -8.66 2.35 -14.64
C ILE A 50 -8.60 3.04 -13.27
N ILE A 51 -9.74 3.52 -12.80
CA ILE A 51 -9.87 4.04 -11.44
C ILE A 51 -10.60 2.99 -10.63
N GLU A 52 -9.93 2.44 -9.62
CA GLU A 52 -10.56 1.61 -8.61
C GLU A 52 -10.97 2.51 -7.46
N CYS A 53 -12.28 2.66 -7.25
CA CYS A 53 -12.85 3.44 -6.16
C CYS A 53 -13.38 2.49 -5.09
N ASP A 54 -13.15 2.85 -3.83
CA ASP A 54 -13.82 2.23 -2.69
C ASP A 54 -14.39 3.34 -1.80
N ALA A 55 -15.59 3.10 -1.27
CA ALA A 55 -16.35 4.08 -0.52
C ALA A 55 -16.84 3.49 0.79
N SER A 56 -16.53 4.18 1.88
CA SER A 56 -17.16 3.98 3.18
C SER A 56 -18.34 4.93 3.35
N GLU A 57 -19.11 4.76 4.43
CA GLU A 57 -20.19 5.68 4.78
C GLU A 57 -19.73 7.13 4.99
N GLN A 58 -18.45 7.33 5.34
CA GLN A 58 -17.91 8.65 5.69
C GLN A 58 -16.97 9.25 4.64
N PHE A 59 -16.24 8.41 3.89
CA PHE A 59 -15.17 8.86 3.00
C PHE A 59 -15.06 7.97 1.77
N TRP A 60 -14.47 8.53 0.71
CA TRP A 60 -14.15 7.83 -0.53
C TRP A 60 -12.64 7.81 -0.77
N GLY A 61 -12.14 6.70 -1.30
CA GLY A 61 -10.77 6.52 -1.74
C GLY A 61 -10.74 6.01 -3.17
N ALA A 62 -9.67 6.34 -3.89
CA ALA A 62 -9.46 5.84 -5.24
C ALA A 62 -7.99 5.57 -5.54
N VAL A 63 -7.73 4.58 -6.38
CA VAL A 63 -6.41 4.25 -6.92
C VAL A 63 -6.49 4.28 -8.44
N LEU A 64 -5.66 5.12 -9.06
CA LEU A 64 -5.50 5.18 -10.52
C LEU A 64 -4.45 4.15 -10.96
N LYS A 65 -4.82 3.29 -11.90
CA LYS A 65 -3.95 2.32 -12.56
C LYS A 65 -3.98 2.55 -14.07
N GLU A 66 -2.90 2.17 -14.74
CA GLU A 66 -2.82 2.12 -16.19
C GLU A 66 -2.57 0.68 -16.63
N LYS A 67 -3.40 0.17 -17.55
CA LYS A 67 -3.20 -1.13 -18.19
C LYS A 67 -2.52 -0.92 -19.55
N THR A 68 -1.32 -1.46 -19.68
CA THR A 68 -0.52 -1.52 -20.92
C THR A 68 -0.73 -2.88 -21.61
N GLU A 69 -0.33 -3.01 -22.88
CA GLU A 69 -0.46 -4.30 -23.60
C GLU A 69 0.41 -5.41 -22.99
N ASP A 70 1.45 -5.05 -22.25
CA ASP A 70 2.34 -5.96 -21.53
C ASP A 70 1.75 -6.48 -20.21
N ASP A 71 0.65 -5.89 -19.72
CA ASP A 71 -0.07 -6.35 -18.54
C ASP A 71 -0.93 -7.58 -18.88
N LYS A 72 -0.27 -8.72 -19.05
CA LYS A 72 -0.94 -10.04 -19.02
C LYS A 72 -1.64 -10.19 -17.67
N GLU A 73 -2.90 -10.65 -17.69
CA GLU A 73 -3.66 -10.97 -16.49
C GLU A 73 -2.80 -11.84 -15.56
N LYS A 74 -2.46 -11.30 -14.39
CA LYS A 74 -1.83 -12.01 -13.28
C LYS A 74 -2.84 -12.17 -12.16
#